data_AF-A0AAW5JLU2-F1
#
_entry.id   AF-A0AAW5JLU2-F1
#
_cell.length_a   1.000
_cell.length_b   1.000
_cell.length_c   1.000
_cell.angle_alpha   90.00
_cell.angle_beta   90.00
_cell.angle_gamma   90.00
#
_symmetry.space_group_name_H-M   'P 1'
#
loop_
_entity.id
_entity.type
_entity.pdbx_description
1 polymer ?
#
loop_
_entity_poly.entity_id
_entity_poly.type
_entity_poly.pdbx_seq_one_letter_code
_entity_poly.pdbx_strand_id
1 'polypeptide(L)'
;MSGIGVMAMPADFRYRDVFMKGKPEHNQFDLFRIRHPSMDVGRRAKIFSPFDALKGFNEAIASKDVKYRDRIELSDEDRVELNRRLHILKGLTYNGRMARENRVIVTVVYYIPCSDEYHEAFGLRGRYHKMTGICWNVDELYSTILVDRVRISFDDILRIGNANGVFQKDWTTEYPDD
;
A
#
# COMPACT_ATOMS: atom_id res chain seq x y z
N MET A 1 -13.14 -58.70 -12.44
CA MET A 1 -14.34 -57.99 -12.96
C MET A 1 -14.11 -56.50 -12.76
N SER A 2 -14.02 -55.73 -13.84
CA SER A 2 -13.82 -54.28 -13.74
C SER A 2 -15.12 -53.65 -13.26
N GLY A 3 -15.14 -53.17 -12.02
CA GLY A 3 -16.28 -52.44 -11.47
C GLY A 3 -16.25 -50.97 -11.88
N ILE A 4 -17.43 -50.35 -12.01
CA ILE A 4 -17.56 -48.89 -12.08
C ILE A 4 -17.77 -48.42 -10.64
N GLY A 5 -16.73 -47.85 -10.03
CA GLY A 5 -16.74 -47.49 -8.61
C GLY A 5 -16.95 -48.72 -7.73
N VAL A 6 -18.10 -48.79 -7.05
CA VAL A 6 -18.48 -49.89 -6.14
C VAL A 6 -19.40 -50.94 -6.79
N MET A 7 -19.79 -50.77 -8.06
CA MET A 7 -20.72 -51.68 -8.75
C MET A 7 -20.04 -52.47 -9.87
N ALA A 8 -20.57 -53.66 -10.18
CA ALA A 8 -20.15 -54.42 -11.36
C ALA A 8 -20.53 -53.67 -12.65
N MET A 9 -19.61 -53.59 -13.61
CA MET A 9 -19.87 -52.93 -14.89
C MET A 9 -20.96 -53.68 -15.69
N PRO A 10 -22.04 -53.00 -16.12
CA PRO A 10 -23.05 -53.59 -17.01
C PRO A 10 -22.44 -54.08 -18.33
N ALA A 11 -23.00 -55.15 -18.89
CA ALA A 11 -22.48 -55.78 -20.10
C ALA A 11 -22.52 -54.85 -21.34
N ASP A 12 -23.51 -53.97 -21.36
CA ASP A 12 -23.93 -53.04 -22.40
C ASP A 12 -23.50 -51.59 -22.12
N PHE A 13 -22.47 -51.40 -21.29
CA PHE A 13 -21.93 -50.08 -21.00
C PHE A 13 -21.27 -49.45 -22.24
N ARG A 14 -21.92 -48.43 -22.80
CA ARG A 14 -21.55 -47.70 -24.03
C ARG A 14 -20.10 -47.17 -24.05
N TYR A 15 -19.50 -46.90 -22.89
CA TYR A 15 -18.16 -46.32 -22.77
C TYR A 15 -17.12 -47.29 -22.21
N ARG A 16 -17.35 -48.61 -22.32
CA ARG A 16 -16.45 -49.65 -21.79
C ARG A 16 -15.01 -49.47 -22.26
N ASP A 17 -14.81 -49.26 -23.56
CA ASP A 17 -13.46 -49.13 -24.13
C ASP A 17 -12.73 -47.89 -23.62
N VAL A 18 -13.45 -46.78 -23.42
CA VAL A 18 -12.88 -45.53 -22.88
C VAL A 18 -12.57 -45.69 -21.39
N PHE A 19 -13.46 -46.34 -20.63
CA PHE A 19 -13.24 -46.62 -19.22
C PHE A 19 -12.01 -47.49 -19.00
N MET A 20 -11.81 -48.53 -19.83
CA MET A 20 -10.65 -49.41 -19.76
C MET A 20 -9.34 -48.71 -20.11
N LYS A 21 -9.37 -47.65 -20.94
CA LYS A 21 -8.19 -46.81 -21.21
C LYS A 21 -7.75 -45.98 -20.00
N GLY A 22 -8.65 -45.74 -19.04
CA GLY A 22 -8.36 -44.99 -17.83
C GLY A 22 -8.24 -43.47 -18.05
N LYS A 23 -7.85 -42.76 -17.00
CA LYS A 23 -7.61 -41.32 -17.01
C LYS A 23 -6.25 -41.02 -17.65
N PRO A 24 -6.09 -39.92 -18.41
CA PRO A 24 -4.79 -39.50 -18.91
C PRO A 24 -3.79 -39.31 -17.76
N GLU A 25 -2.63 -39.95 -17.86
CA GLU A 25 -1.53 -39.81 -16.89
C GLU A 25 -0.49 -38.82 -17.44
N HIS A 26 -0.24 -37.75 -16.67
CA HIS A 26 0.75 -36.73 -17.04
C HIS A 26 1.89 -36.71 -16.02
N ASN A 27 3.11 -36.90 -16.52
CA ASN A 27 4.33 -36.83 -15.71
C ASN A 27 4.68 -35.39 -15.33
N GLN A 28 5.55 -35.21 -14.34
CA GLN A 28 5.99 -33.89 -13.87
C GLN A 28 6.58 -33.02 -14.99
N PHE A 29 7.28 -33.65 -15.94
CA PHE A 29 8.00 -33.00 -17.04
C PHE A 29 7.27 -33.06 -18.39
N ASP A 30 6.00 -33.46 -18.42
CA ASP A 30 5.21 -33.50 -19.64
C ASP A 30 4.77 -32.09 -20.09
N LEU A 31 4.72 -31.86 -21.40
CA LEU A 31 4.31 -30.60 -22.03
C LEU A 31 2.94 -30.12 -21.54
N PHE A 32 2.00 -31.04 -21.31
CA PHE A 32 0.68 -30.70 -20.80
C PHE A 32 0.74 -30.04 -19.42
N ARG A 33 1.54 -30.60 -18.51
CA ARG A 33 1.65 -30.14 -17.12
C ARG A 33 2.47 -28.88 -16.98
N ILE A 34 3.46 -28.68 -17.86
CA ILE A 34 4.21 -27.43 -17.97
C ILE A 34 3.28 -26.29 -18.41
N ARG A 35 2.38 -26.55 -19.36
CA ARG A 35 1.41 -25.55 -19.83
C ARG A 35 0.27 -25.30 -18.84
N HIS A 36 -0.13 -26.32 -18.08
CA HIS A 36 -1.23 -26.26 -17.11
C HIS A 36 -0.74 -26.73 -15.72
N PRO A 37 0.07 -25.91 -15.03
CA PRO A 37 0.51 -26.26 -13.68
C PRO A 37 -0.68 -26.39 -12.74
N SER A 38 -0.62 -27.34 -11.81
CA SER A 38 -1.65 -27.49 -10.78
C SER A 38 -1.69 -26.24 -9.92
N MET A 39 -2.90 -25.73 -9.66
CA MET A 39 -3.10 -24.65 -8.69
C MET A 39 -2.70 -25.12 -7.29
N ASP A 40 -1.99 -24.27 -6.56
CA ASP A 40 -1.62 -24.52 -5.16
C ASP A 40 -2.88 -24.60 -4.27
N VAL A 41 -2.83 -25.45 -3.23
CA VAL A 41 -3.98 -25.72 -2.36
C VAL A 41 -4.47 -24.44 -1.68
N GLY A 42 -3.55 -23.56 -1.24
CA GLY A 42 -3.90 -22.28 -0.60
C GLY A 42 -4.59 -21.30 -1.55
N ARG A 43 -4.41 -21.45 -2.87
CA ARG A 43 -5.03 -20.60 -3.89
C ARG A 43 -6.32 -21.16 -4.46
N ARG A 44 -6.74 -22.38 -4.07
CA ARG A 44 -7.96 -23.00 -4.60
C ARG A 44 -9.22 -22.20 -4.32
N ALA A 45 -9.27 -21.42 -3.24
CA ALA A 45 -10.40 -20.53 -2.99
C ALA A 45 -10.70 -19.58 -4.17
N LYS A 46 -9.68 -19.25 -4.98
CA LYS A 46 -9.81 -18.42 -6.19
C LYS A 46 -10.82 -18.98 -7.19
N ILE A 47 -10.97 -20.30 -7.30
CA ILE A 47 -11.92 -20.93 -8.24
C ILE A 47 -13.39 -20.68 -7.85
N PHE A 48 -13.64 -20.30 -6.59
CA PHE A 48 -14.96 -20.00 -6.07
C PHE A 48 -15.24 -18.49 -5.99
N SER A 49 -14.33 -17.64 -6.50
CA SER A 49 -14.53 -16.19 -6.54
C SER A 49 -15.21 -15.80 -7.86
N PRO A 50 -16.52 -15.47 -7.87
CA PRO A 50 -17.29 -15.25 -9.11
C PRO A 50 -16.80 -14.02 -9.90
N PHE A 51 -16.18 -13.06 -9.25
CA PHE A 51 -15.78 -11.78 -9.83
C PHE A 51 -14.28 -11.62 -10.09
N ASP A 52 -13.45 -12.57 -9.64
CA ASP A 52 -11.99 -12.50 -9.80
C ASP A 52 -11.53 -12.65 -11.26
N ALA A 53 -12.37 -13.26 -12.11
CA ALA A 53 -12.15 -13.29 -13.56
C ALA A 53 -12.37 -11.92 -14.24
N LEU A 54 -13.02 -10.96 -13.56
CA LEU A 54 -13.26 -9.64 -14.12
C LEU A 54 -11.96 -8.82 -14.14
N LYS A 55 -11.67 -8.22 -15.29
CA LYS A 55 -10.53 -7.32 -15.45
C LYS A 55 -10.67 -6.15 -14.47
N GLY A 56 -9.64 -5.91 -13.67
CA GLY A 56 -9.59 -4.82 -12.69
C GLY A 56 -10.28 -5.11 -11.35
N PHE A 57 -10.82 -6.31 -11.12
CA PHE A 57 -11.44 -6.65 -9.82
C PHE A 57 -10.44 -6.55 -8.66
N ASN A 58 -9.25 -7.13 -8.83
CA ASN A 58 -8.19 -7.06 -7.81
C ASN A 58 -7.68 -5.63 -7.59
N GLU A 59 -7.65 -4.80 -8.63
CA GLU A 59 -7.29 -3.38 -8.54
C GLU A 59 -8.35 -2.59 -7.76
N ALA A 60 -9.64 -2.88 -8.00
CA ALA A 60 -10.75 -2.29 -7.28
C ALA A 60 -10.86 -2.75 -5.82
N ILE A 61 -10.44 -3.97 -5.50
CA ILE A 61 -10.29 -4.41 -4.10
C ILE A 61 -9.15 -3.64 -3.45
N ALA A 62 -7.98 -3.61 -4.07
CA ALA A 62 -6.81 -2.94 -3.51
C ALA A 62 -7.04 -1.43 -3.30
N SER A 63 -7.80 -0.76 -4.16
CA SER A 63 -8.15 0.65 -3.96
C SER A 63 -9.08 0.86 -2.77
N LYS A 64 -9.98 -0.10 -2.49
CA LYS A 64 -10.92 -0.04 -1.36
C LYS A 64 -10.31 -0.51 -0.03
N ASP A 65 -9.26 -1.31 -0.06
CA ASP A 65 -8.54 -1.73 1.15
C ASP A 65 -7.74 -0.58 1.80
N VAL A 66 -7.61 0.57 1.12
CA VAL A 66 -7.03 1.78 1.70
C VAL A 66 -7.91 2.26 2.85
N LYS A 67 -7.38 2.18 4.07
CA LYS A 67 -8.06 2.70 5.26
C LYS A 67 -7.87 4.21 5.35
N TYR A 68 -8.97 4.94 5.29
CA TYR A 68 -8.98 6.38 5.52
C TYR A 68 -9.38 6.69 6.97
N ARG A 69 -8.69 7.66 7.58
CA ARG A 69 -8.90 8.13 8.94
C ARG A 69 -9.28 9.61 8.95
N ASP A 70 -9.88 10.02 10.05
CA ASP A 70 -10.20 11.43 10.29
C ASP A 70 -8.91 12.23 10.48
N ARG A 71 -8.96 13.51 10.10
CA ARG A 71 -7.84 14.43 10.29
C ARG A 71 -7.65 14.66 11.79
N ILE A 72 -6.46 14.34 12.28
CA ILE A 72 -6.02 14.62 13.63
C ILE A 72 -5.77 16.13 13.74
N GLU A 73 -6.44 16.77 14.69
CA GLU A 73 -6.13 18.14 15.10
C GLU A 73 -4.91 18.12 16.02
N LEU A 74 -3.91 18.94 15.68
CA LEU A 74 -2.71 19.09 16.51
C LEU A 74 -3.06 19.82 17.81
N SER A 75 -2.56 19.30 18.93
CA SER A 75 -2.61 20.01 20.21
C SER A 75 -1.80 21.31 20.14
N ASP A 76 -2.09 22.28 21.02
CA ASP A 76 -1.34 23.55 21.05
C ASP A 76 0.17 23.34 21.28
N GLU A 77 0.53 22.36 22.11
CA GLU A 77 1.92 21.97 22.36
C GLU A 77 2.60 21.43 21.09
N ASP A 78 1.92 20.53 20.37
CA ASP A 78 2.41 19.96 19.12
C ASP A 78 2.52 21.01 18.01
N ARG A 79 1.61 21.98 17.94
CA ARG A 79 1.67 23.10 17.00
C ARG A 79 2.88 24.00 17.25
N VAL A 80 3.17 24.30 18.52
CA VAL A 80 4.34 25.10 18.90
C VAL A 80 5.63 24.35 18.54
N GLU A 81 5.69 23.05 18.80
CA GLU A 81 6.85 22.24 18.44
C GLU A 81 7.02 22.13 16.92
N LEU A 82 5.93 21.96 16.15
CA LEU A 82 5.96 21.96 14.70
C LEU A 82 6.56 23.27 14.16
N ASN A 83 6.06 24.41 14.64
CA ASN A 83 6.54 25.73 14.25
C ASN A 83 8.02 25.91 14.59
N ARG A 84 8.46 25.46 15.77
CA ARG A 84 9.87 25.49 16.16
C ARG A 84 10.74 24.70 15.18
N ARG A 85 10.32 23.48 14.80
CA ARG A 85 11.06 22.64 13.85
C ARG A 85 11.11 23.25 12.45
N LEU A 86 10.00 23.80 11.96
CA LEU A 86 9.94 24.51 10.69
C LEU A 86 10.90 25.72 10.68
N HIS A 87 10.96 26.48 11.78
CA HIS A 87 11.87 27.61 11.90
C HIS A 87 13.35 27.20 11.86
N ILE A 88 13.71 26.10 12.53
CA ILE A 88 15.07 25.52 12.47
C ILE A 88 15.40 25.13 11.03
N LEU A 89 14.50 24.41 10.35
CA LEU A 89 14.69 23.98 8.97
C LEU A 89 14.85 25.17 8.02
N LYS A 90 14.04 26.22 8.18
CA LYS A 90 14.17 27.48 7.43
C LYS A 90 15.55 28.10 7.61
N GLY A 91 16.08 28.13 8.84
CA GLY A 91 17.44 28.62 9.11
C GLY A 91 18.51 27.84 8.34
N LEU A 92 18.35 26.52 8.22
CA LEU A 92 19.28 25.64 7.51
C LEU A 92 19.09 25.65 5.98
N THR A 93 17.92 26.06 5.49
CA THR A 93 17.57 26.08 4.06
C THR A 93 17.23 27.48 3.54
N TYR A 94 17.74 28.54 4.19
CA TYR A 94 17.40 29.93 3.86
C TYR A 94 17.70 30.30 2.40
N ASN A 95 18.74 29.71 1.81
CA ASN A 95 19.02 29.82 0.39
C ASN A 95 19.32 28.45 -0.23
N GLY A 96 19.19 28.37 -1.56
CA GLY A 96 19.40 27.12 -2.30
C GLY A 96 20.82 26.57 -2.25
N ARG A 97 21.81 27.37 -1.81
CA ARG A 97 23.20 26.93 -1.59
C ARG A 97 23.34 26.21 -0.26
N MET A 98 22.86 26.82 0.84
CA MET A 98 22.82 26.22 2.18
C MET A 98 22.02 24.93 2.19
N ALA A 99 20.87 24.87 1.52
CA ALA A 99 20.10 23.63 1.42
C ALA A 99 20.90 22.48 0.77
N ARG A 100 21.72 22.79 -0.24
CA ARG A 100 22.60 21.82 -0.93
C ARG A 100 23.81 21.41 -0.10
N GLU A 101 24.35 22.33 0.71
CA GLU A 101 25.50 22.08 1.58
C GLU A 101 25.08 21.29 2.84
N ASN A 102 24.00 21.70 3.50
CA ASN A 102 23.52 21.08 4.74
C ASN A 102 22.84 19.72 4.53
N ARG A 103 22.22 19.49 3.36
CA ARG A 103 21.50 18.24 2.98
C ARG A 103 20.70 17.64 4.13
N VAL A 104 19.85 18.47 4.71
CA VAL A 104 19.06 18.12 5.91
C VAL A 104 18.03 17.05 5.55
N ILE A 105 18.18 15.83 6.07
CA ILE A 105 17.19 14.77 5.90
C ILE A 105 16.20 14.85 7.06
N VAL A 106 14.91 14.85 6.72
CA VAL A 106 13.80 14.88 7.67
C VAL A 106 12.79 13.80 7.30
N THR A 107 12.06 13.34 8.30
CA THR A 107 10.93 12.42 8.12
C THR A 107 9.65 13.20 8.39
N VAL A 108 8.85 13.49 7.38
CA VAL A 108 7.59 14.21 7.51
C VAL A 108 6.43 13.23 7.44
N VAL A 109 5.52 13.32 8.41
CA VAL A 109 4.21 12.67 8.35
C VAL A 109 3.19 13.74 8.04
N TYR A 110 2.46 13.57 6.93
CA TYR A 110 1.48 14.55 6.48
C TYR A 110 0.19 13.88 6.02
N TYR A 111 -0.90 14.64 6.09
CA TYR A 111 -2.25 14.23 5.74
C TYR A 111 -2.47 14.39 4.23
N ILE A 112 -3.01 13.35 3.60
CA ILE A 112 -3.44 13.37 2.20
C ILE A 112 -4.94 13.10 2.18
N PRO A 113 -5.78 14.08 1.80
CA PRO A 113 -7.22 13.86 1.69
C PRO A 113 -7.52 12.79 0.62
N CYS A 114 -8.63 12.08 0.79
CA CYS A 114 -9.09 11.14 -0.24
C CYS A 114 -9.44 11.91 -1.53
N SER A 115 -8.77 11.54 -2.63
CA SER A 115 -8.98 12.15 -3.96
C SER A 115 -10.02 11.39 -4.81
N ASP A 116 -10.49 10.23 -4.36
CA ASP A 116 -11.43 9.40 -5.11
C ASP A 116 -12.87 9.84 -4.79
N GLU A 117 -13.52 10.50 -5.75
CA GLU A 117 -14.89 11.02 -5.62
C GLU A 117 -15.94 9.92 -5.36
N TYR A 118 -15.67 8.68 -5.77
CA TYR A 118 -16.60 7.56 -5.58
C TYR A 118 -16.41 6.83 -4.25
N HIS A 119 -15.42 7.25 -3.45
CA HIS A 119 -15.15 6.64 -2.17
C HIS A 119 -15.89 7.37 -1.03
N GLU A 120 -16.43 6.62 -0.07
CA GLU A 120 -17.18 7.18 1.07
C GLU A 120 -16.35 8.16 1.91
N ALA A 121 -15.02 8.03 1.87
CA ALA A 121 -14.08 8.92 2.54
C ALA A 121 -13.84 10.25 1.82
N PHE A 122 -14.35 10.46 0.60
CA PHE A 122 -14.09 11.66 -0.19
C PHE A 122 -14.50 12.94 0.56
N GLY A 123 -13.55 13.87 0.70
CA GLY A 123 -13.76 15.14 1.41
C GLY A 123 -13.93 15.06 2.94
N LEU A 124 -14.12 13.86 3.49
CA LEU A 124 -14.32 13.65 4.93
C LEU A 124 -13.07 13.10 5.62
N ARG A 125 -12.37 12.17 4.97
CA ARG A 125 -11.26 11.43 5.55
C ARG A 125 -10.06 11.38 4.59
N GLY A 126 -8.92 11.01 5.14
CA GLY A 126 -7.65 10.99 4.42
C GLY A 126 -6.74 9.90 4.95
N ARG A 127 -5.51 9.88 4.46
CA ARG A 127 -4.47 8.97 4.95
C ARG A 127 -3.25 9.75 5.37
N TYR A 128 -2.52 9.22 6.32
CA TYR A 128 -1.22 9.75 6.70
C TYR A 128 -0.14 9.08 5.88
N HIS A 129 0.70 9.89 5.26
CA HIS A 129 1.85 9.40 4.52
C HIS A 129 3.14 9.81 5.23
N LYS A 130 3.98 8.82 5.50
CA LYS A 130 5.31 9.02 6.07
C LYS A 130 6.33 9.08 4.94
N MET A 131 7.04 10.20 4.83
CA MET A 131 8.05 10.41 3.82
C MET A 131 9.35 10.89 4.45
N THR A 132 10.45 10.21 4.12
CA THR A 132 11.80 10.62 4.52
C THR A 132 12.52 11.16 3.29
N GLY A 133 13.08 12.37 3.40
CA GLY A 133 13.75 13.01 2.28
C GLY A 133 14.52 14.26 2.66
N ILE A 134 15.21 14.85 1.68
CA ILE A 134 15.99 16.08 1.88
C ILE A 134 15.04 17.27 1.90
N CYS A 135 15.10 18.09 2.95
CA CYS A 135 14.41 19.37 2.98
C CYS A 135 15.17 20.39 2.12
N TRP A 136 14.54 20.84 1.04
CA TRP A 136 15.13 21.80 0.11
C TRP A 136 14.76 23.24 0.41
N ASN A 137 13.54 23.47 0.91
CA ASN A 137 13.02 24.80 1.17
C ASN A 137 11.90 24.74 2.21
N VAL A 138 11.85 25.76 3.06
CA VAL A 138 10.72 26.06 3.94
C VAL A 138 10.26 27.48 3.60
N ASP A 139 9.09 27.57 2.97
CA ASP A 139 8.49 28.81 2.51
C ASP A 139 7.42 29.27 3.51
N GLU A 140 7.68 30.39 4.18
CA GLU A 140 6.77 30.98 5.17
C GLU A 140 5.67 31.82 4.51
N LEU A 141 5.87 32.30 3.27
CA LEU A 141 4.86 33.11 2.58
C LEU A 141 3.70 32.24 2.10
N TYR A 142 4.02 31.08 1.53
CA TYR A 142 3.02 30.11 1.09
C TYR A 142 2.70 29.04 2.13
N SER A 143 3.36 29.08 3.29
CA SER A 143 3.26 28.06 4.34
C SER A 143 3.48 26.64 3.80
N THR A 144 4.57 26.44 3.03
CA THR A 144 4.88 25.14 2.45
C THR A 144 6.32 24.70 2.73
N ILE A 145 6.53 23.39 2.83
CA ILE A 145 7.84 22.77 2.87
C ILE A 145 8.06 21.93 1.61
N LEU A 146 9.24 22.04 1.00
CA LEU A 146 9.67 21.21 -0.11
C LEU A 146 10.60 20.12 0.43
N VAL A 147 10.10 18.89 0.47
CA VAL A 147 10.89 17.72 0.84
C VAL A 147 11.03 16.82 -0.39
N ASP A 148 12.28 16.59 -0.78
CA ASP A 148 12.68 15.95 -2.02
C ASP A 148 12.04 16.61 -3.27
N ARG A 149 10.92 16.11 -3.76
CA ARG A 149 10.17 16.69 -4.90
C ARG A 149 8.73 17.06 -4.55
N VAL A 150 8.31 16.84 -3.31
CA VAL A 150 6.94 17.04 -2.86
C VAL A 150 6.83 18.33 -2.07
N ARG A 151 5.91 19.20 -2.48
CA ARG A 151 5.53 20.39 -1.71
C ARG A 151 4.38 20.03 -0.79
N ILE A 152 4.54 20.28 0.50
CA ILE A 152 3.58 19.94 1.55
C ILE A 152 3.17 21.23 2.25
N SER A 153 1.87 21.46 2.43
CA SER A 153 1.34 22.59 3.21
C SER A 153 1.59 22.38 4.70
N PHE A 154 1.88 23.44 5.44
CA PHE A 154 2.08 23.37 6.90
C PHE A 154 0.84 22.83 7.61
N ASP A 155 -0.36 23.14 7.11
CA ASP A 155 -1.61 22.67 7.70
C ASP A 155 -1.73 21.14 7.63
N ASP A 156 -1.17 20.52 6.59
CA ASP A 156 -1.26 19.08 6.38
C ASP A 156 -0.17 18.30 7.12
N ILE A 157 0.84 18.98 7.69
CA ILE A 157 1.91 18.31 8.42
C ILE A 157 1.43 17.93 9.81
N LEU A 158 1.52 16.65 10.14
CA LEU A 158 1.27 16.14 11.48
C LEU A 158 2.52 16.24 12.36
N ARG A 159 3.67 15.76 11.86
CA ARG A 159 4.94 15.83 12.60
C ARG A 159 6.14 15.79 11.68
N ILE A 160 7.23 16.40 12.13
CA ILE A 160 8.53 16.37 11.46
C ILE A 160 9.51 15.65 12.39
N GLY A 161 9.86 14.42 12.05
CA GLY A 161 10.80 13.57 12.75
C GLY A 161 12.26 13.80 12.36
N ASN A 162 13.13 13.30 13.22
CA ASN A 162 14.57 13.47 13.15
C ASN A 162 15.23 12.33 12.37
N ALA A 163 15.74 12.57 11.16
CA ALA A 163 16.50 11.55 10.42
C ALA A 163 18.02 11.76 10.56
N ASN A 164 18.49 13.02 10.59
CA ASN A 164 19.91 13.36 10.66
C ASN A 164 20.38 13.96 12.01
N GLY A 165 19.58 13.86 13.09
CA GLY A 165 19.94 14.46 14.39
C GLY A 165 19.79 15.99 14.45
N VAL A 166 19.04 16.58 13.52
CA VAL A 166 18.83 18.04 13.36
C VAL A 166 18.06 18.62 14.53
N PHE A 167 17.14 17.84 15.12
CA PHE A 167 16.36 18.25 16.28
C PHE A 167 16.99 17.71 17.55
N GLN A 168 17.07 18.55 18.59
CA GLN A 168 17.64 18.18 19.89
C GLN A 168 16.79 17.15 20.66
N LYS A 169 15.48 17.12 20.40
CA LYS A 169 14.51 16.26 21.08
C LYS A 169 13.67 15.51 20.04
N ASP A 170 13.47 14.22 20.26
CA ASP A 170 12.54 13.45 19.44
C ASP A 170 11.09 13.83 19.75
N TRP A 171 10.22 13.64 18.75
CA TRP A 171 8.80 13.91 18.91
C TRP A 171 8.20 12.84 19.82
N THR A 172 7.78 13.21 21.03
CA THR A 172 7.33 12.26 22.06
C THR A 172 5.86 11.84 21.89
N THR A 173 5.06 12.64 21.20
CA THR A 173 3.66 12.32 20.91
C THR A 173 3.59 11.21 19.87
N GLU A 174 3.13 10.04 20.29
CA GLU A 174 2.83 8.92 19.41
C GLU A 174 1.43 9.09 18.84
N TYR A 175 1.36 9.37 17.55
CA TYR A 175 0.13 9.20 16.78
C TYR A 175 0.09 7.78 16.24
N PRO A 176 -1.09 7.16 16.12
CA PRO A 176 -1.20 5.81 15.61
C PRO A 176 -0.72 5.75 14.16
N ASP A 177 0.42 5.09 13.94
CA ASP A 177 0.95 4.79 12.62
C ASP A 177 0.05 3.73 11.93
N ASP A 178 -0.12 3.85 10.60
CA ASP A 178 -0.79 2.84 9.76
C ASP A 178 0.21 1.76 9.28
#